data_AF-A0A2D5JLS7-F1
#
_entry.id   AF-A0A2D5JLS7-F1
#
_cell.length_a   1.000
_cell.length_b   1.000
_cell.length_c   1.000
_cell.angle_alpha   90.00
_cell.angle_beta   90.00
_cell.angle_gamma   90.00
#
_symmetry.space_group_name_H-M   'P 1'
#
loop_
_entity.id
_entity.type
_entity.pdbx_description
1 polymer ?
#
loop_
_entity_poly.entity_id
_entity_poly.type
_entity_poly.pdbx_seq_one_letter_code
_entity_poly.pdbx_strand_id
1 'polypeptide(L)'
;MTLFLTNGSLLSDLGEGTIGVYFTDADGLEVCAGSSAYTGNQVSISAYGDDTTTPEKDGFSANEAVVWKFESADGSQYDLTPTPQDAYSTNATSFVIGMANEAIVCSSDLEGCTDSDYVEYNSQATIDNGSCTTLKVQGCTNAAYLEYNSNANTNDGSCVTLIFEGCTDEAYTEFNPDANVDNGSCLTLIVEGCTDALSSNYNEEATIDDGSCISWEQAYITCTELGGDDGITQADVDAQADFSYSEGFAAGIASVTPDDGITQEDVDAQADLSYSEGFAAGVAS
;
A
#
# COMPACT_ATOMS: atom_id res chain seq x y z
N MET A 1 40.83 -43.00 30.08
CA MET A 1 42.10 -42.24 29.99
C MET A 1 42.38 -41.59 31.34
N THR A 2 43.65 -41.38 31.74
CA THR A 2 43.97 -40.55 32.92
C THR A 2 44.65 -39.26 32.48
N LEU A 3 44.13 -38.12 32.90
CA LEU A 3 44.63 -36.79 32.55
C LEU A 3 45.30 -36.19 33.79
N PHE A 4 46.60 -35.88 33.71
CA PHE A 4 47.37 -35.33 34.81
C PHE A 4 47.69 -33.86 34.60
N LEU A 5 47.30 -33.02 35.55
CA LEU A 5 47.77 -31.65 35.65
C LEU A 5 49.09 -31.66 36.39
N THR A 6 50.17 -31.47 35.63
CA THR A 6 51.53 -31.65 36.14
C THR A 6 52.01 -30.53 37.05
N ASN A 7 51.29 -29.40 37.10
CA ASN A 7 51.61 -28.28 37.96
C ASN A 7 50.32 -27.73 38.62
N GLY A 8 50.31 -27.69 39.95
CA GLY A 8 49.21 -27.17 40.76
C GLY A 8 49.06 -25.65 40.73
N SER A 9 49.91 -24.92 40.00
CA SER A 9 49.74 -23.48 39.77
C SER A 9 49.00 -23.16 38.47
N LEU A 10 48.61 -24.16 37.66
CA LEU A 10 48.00 -23.90 36.35
C LEU A 10 46.62 -23.23 36.44
N LEU A 11 45.92 -23.38 37.58
CA LEU A 11 44.66 -22.70 37.89
C LEU A 11 44.77 -21.90 39.19
N SER A 12 45.96 -21.47 39.60
CA SER A 12 46.11 -20.73 40.86
C SER A 12 45.21 -19.49 40.94
N ASP A 13 44.97 -18.87 39.79
CA ASP A 13 44.18 -17.64 39.66
C ASP A 13 42.67 -17.89 39.81
N LEU A 14 42.22 -19.15 39.66
CA LEU A 14 40.82 -19.55 39.82
C LEU A 14 40.49 -20.06 41.24
N GLY A 15 41.50 -20.28 42.08
CA GLY A 15 41.33 -20.80 43.44
C GLY A 15 41.01 -22.31 43.50
N GLU A 16 40.39 -22.73 44.61
CA GLU A 16 39.93 -24.12 44.77
C GLU A 16 38.58 -24.32 44.07
N GLY A 17 38.32 -25.54 43.61
CA GLY A 17 37.10 -25.84 42.84
C GLY A 17 37.02 -27.29 42.36
N THR A 18 36.20 -27.52 41.34
CA THR A 18 36.07 -28.81 40.67
C THR A 18 36.52 -28.67 39.22
N ILE A 19 37.46 -29.52 38.80
CA ILE A 19 37.86 -29.64 37.40
C ILE A 19 37.21 -30.88 36.80
N GLY A 20 36.65 -30.74 35.60
CA GLY A 20 35.95 -31.81 34.90
C GLY A 20 36.32 -31.88 33.43
N VAL A 21 36.11 -33.06 32.86
CA VAL A 21 36.24 -33.33 31.43
C VAL A 21 34.95 -33.89 30.86
N TYR A 22 34.59 -33.40 29.68
CA TYR A 22 33.28 -33.57 29.07
C TYR A 22 33.43 -34.06 27.64
N PHE A 23 32.50 -34.92 27.22
CA PHE A 23 32.32 -35.35 25.83
C PHE A 23 31.02 -34.76 25.30
N THR A 24 30.84 -34.77 23.97
CA THR A 24 29.58 -34.34 23.36
C THR A 24 28.74 -35.57 23.05
N ASP A 25 27.54 -35.65 23.61
CA ASP A 25 26.60 -36.75 23.38
C ASP A 25 25.97 -36.71 21.97
N ALA A 26 25.05 -37.62 21.68
CA ALA A 26 24.39 -37.71 20.37
C ALA A 26 23.47 -36.52 20.06
N ASP A 27 23.02 -35.79 21.09
CA ASP A 27 22.13 -34.63 20.98
C ASP A 27 22.91 -33.30 20.92
N GLY A 28 24.25 -33.35 21.01
CA GLY A 28 25.11 -32.18 20.99
C GLY A 28 25.32 -31.53 22.36
N LEU A 29 24.95 -32.20 23.44
CA LEU A 29 25.12 -31.71 24.81
C LEU A 29 26.44 -32.20 25.41
N GLU A 30 27.06 -31.38 26.26
CA GLU A 30 28.29 -31.73 26.95
C GLU A 30 27.98 -32.49 28.24
N VAL A 31 28.45 -33.73 28.32
CA VAL A 31 28.21 -34.64 29.45
C VAL A 31 29.52 -34.95 30.16
N CYS A 32 29.50 -34.90 31.49
CA CYS A 32 30.69 -35.13 32.31
C CYS A 32 31.13 -36.60 32.22
N ALA A 33 32.35 -36.82 31.71
CA ALA A 33 32.99 -38.14 31.65
C ALA A 33 34.08 -38.31 32.72
N GLY A 34 34.27 -37.34 33.61
CA GLY A 34 35.20 -37.44 34.72
C GLY A 34 35.45 -36.10 35.38
N SER A 35 35.56 -36.09 36.71
CA SER A 35 35.89 -34.88 37.45
C SER A 35 36.72 -35.17 38.69
N SER A 36 37.35 -34.14 39.24
CA SER A 36 38.12 -34.22 40.47
C SER A 36 38.15 -32.86 41.17
N ALA A 37 38.21 -32.88 42.50
CA ALA A 37 38.41 -31.67 43.28
C ALA A 37 39.84 -31.15 43.07
N TYR A 38 39.95 -29.84 42.89
CA TYR A 38 41.21 -29.13 42.75
C TYR A 38 41.44 -28.25 43.97
N THR A 39 42.55 -28.50 44.67
CA THR A 39 42.93 -27.83 45.92
C THR A 39 44.22 -27.02 45.76
N GLY A 40 44.48 -26.47 44.56
CA GLY A 40 45.73 -25.74 44.26
C GLY A 40 46.99 -26.61 44.15
N ASN A 41 46.84 -27.92 43.98
CA ASN A 41 47.94 -28.88 43.80
C ASN A 41 47.73 -29.70 42.52
N GLN A 42 48.69 -30.55 42.17
CA GLN A 42 48.53 -31.50 41.06
C GLN A 42 47.28 -32.36 41.26
N VAL A 43 46.54 -32.57 40.18
CA VAL A 43 45.31 -33.36 40.16
C VAL A 43 45.31 -34.31 38.97
N SER A 44 44.68 -35.47 39.14
CA SER A 44 44.50 -36.48 38.10
C SER A 44 43.02 -36.76 37.90
N ILE A 45 42.56 -36.71 36.65
CA ILE A 45 41.16 -36.96 36.29
C ILE A 45 41.09 -38.26 35.52
N SER A 46 40.18 -39.14 35.92
CA SER A 46 39.85 -40.35 35.16
C SER A 46 38.72 -40.02 34.19
N ALA A 47 39.00 -40.07 32.89
CA ALA A 47 38.01 -39.92 31.83
C ALA A 47 37.49 -41.30 31.40
N TYR A 48 36.17 -41.48 31.47
CA TYR A 48 35.47 -42.70 31.04
C TYR A 48 35.25 -42.70 29.52
N GLY A 49 35.52 -43.84 28.89
CA GLY A 49 35.27 -44.03 27.47
C GLY A 49 33.92 -44.69 27.26
N ASP A 50 33.33 -44.41 26.11
CA ASP A 50 32.08 -45.03 25.67
C ASP A 50 32.26 -46.54 25.55
N ASP A 51 31.29 -47.31 26.04
CA ASP A 51 31.29 -48.75 25.83
C ASP A 51 30.68 -49.11 24.46
N THR A 52 30.93 -50.33 24.00
CA THR A 52 30.44 -50.78 22.66
C THR A 52 29.23 -51.69 22.77
N THR A 53 28.70 -51.85 23.97
CA THR A 53 27.64 -52.79 24.32
C THR A 53 26.27 -52.13 24.41
N THR A 54 26.23 -50.82 24.63
CA THR A 54 25.05 -49.96 24.60
C THR A 54 25.00 -49.11 23.31
N PRO A 55 23.81 -48.80 22.77
CA PRO A 55 23.66 -47.83 21.67
C PRO A 55 23.83 -46.37 22.10
N GLU A 56 23.67 -46.07 23.40
CA GLU A 56 23.80 -44.73 23.97
C GLU A 56 25.27 -44.33 24.07
N LYS A 57 25.59 -43.09 23.66
CA LYS A 57 26.91 -42.52 23.89
C LYS A 57 27.01 -42.00 25.32
N ASP A 58 27.66 -42.76 26.21
CA ASP A 58 27.79 -42.45 27.65
C ASP A 58 29.24 -42.17 28.10
N GLY A 59 30.16 -42.13 27.14
CA GLY A 59 31.53 -41.67 27.36
C GLY A 59 32.22 -41.17 26.09
N PHE A 60 33.54 -40.99 26.20
CA PHE A 60 34.34 -40.55 25.06
C PHE A 60 34.53 -41.67 24.02
N SER A 61 34.36 -41.31 22.75
CA SER A 61 34.83 -42.11 21.62
C SER A 61 36.35 -42.01 21.44
N ALA A 62 36.96 -43.01 20.80
CA ALA A 62 38.39 -42.96 20.50
C ALA A 62 38.74 -41.75 19.62
N ASN A 63 39.79 -41.01 20.00
CA ASN A 63 40.25 -39.76 19.38
C ASN A 63 39.27 -38.58 19.44
N GLU A 64 38.22 -38.66 20.26
CA GLU A 64 37.36 -37.51 20.52
C GLU A 64 38.11 -36.43 21.30
N ALA A 65 37.93 -35.17 20.94
CA ALA A 65 38.53 -34.05 21.68
C ALA A 65 37.98 -34.01 23.11
N VAL A 66 38.87 -33.82 24.09
CA VAL A 66 38.47 -33.70 25.49
C VAL A 66 38.10 -32.24 25.76
N VAL A 67 36.85 -31.99 26.14
CA VAL A 67 36.40 -30.66 26.60
C VAL A 67 36.71 -30.53 28.08
N TRP A 68 37.32 -29.43 28.49
CA TRP A 68 37.72 -29.19 29.87
C TRP A 68 36.95 -28.02 30.48
N LYS A 69 36.44 -28.19 31.70
CA LYS A 69 35.74 -27.12 32.43
C LYS A 69 36.15 -27.06 33.89
N PHE A 70 36.02 -25.88 34.47
CA PHE A 70 36.25 -25.63 35.90
C PHE A 70 35.06 -24.92 36.53
N GLU A 71 34.73 -25.32 37.75
CA GLU A 71 33.80 -24.59 38.63
C GLU A 71 34.56 -24.21 39.90
N SER A 72 34.70 -22.91 40.18
CA SER A 72 35.31 -22.41 41.41
C SER A 72 34.38 -22.59 42.61
N ALA A 73 34.94 -22.51 43.82
CA ALA A 73 34.18 -22.66 45.07
C ALA A 73 33.02 -21.64 45.25
N ASP A 74 33.05 -20.52 44.53
CA ASP A 74 31.99 -19.51 44.52
C ASP A 74 30.88 -19.77 43.49
N GLY A 75 31.00 -20.84 42.70
CA GLY A 75 30.05 -21.23 41.65
C GLY A 75 30.32 -20.60 40.28
N SER A 76 31.40 -19.82 40.12
CA SER A 76 31.79 -19.32 38.80
C SER A 76 32.30 -20.46 37.91
N GLN A 77 31.89 -20.48 36.64
CA GLN A 77 32.25 -21.53 35.70
C GLN A 77 33.24 -21.00 34.65
N TYR A 78 34.11 -21.87 34.15
CA TYR A 78 35.15 -21.52 33.19
C TYR A 78 35.32 -22.62 32.15
N ASP A 79 35.50 -22.23 30.89
CA ASP A 79 36.01 -23.12 29.85
C ASP A 79 37.54 -23.13 29.92
N LEU A 80 38.14 -24.32 29.85
CA LEU A 80 39.58 -24.51 29.94
C LEU A 80 40.14 -25.01 28.62
N THR A 81 41.29 -24.47 28.23
CA THR A 81 42.05 -24.94 27.06
C THR A 81 43.40 -25.50 27.52
N PRO A 82 43.59 -26.84 27.54
CA PRO A 82 44.86 -27.44 27.92
C PRO A 82 45.92 -27.27 26.83
N THR A 83 47.19 -27.32 27.24
CA THR A 83 48.36 -27.41 26.36
C THR A 83 49.23 -28.59 26.81
N PRO A 84 49.50 -29.58 25.93
CA PRO A 84 48.88 -29.77 24.60
C PRO A 84 47.38 -30.04 24.68
N GLN A 85 46.66 -29.91 23.55
CA GLN A 85 45.26 -30.33 23.48
C GLN A 85 45.15 -31.86 23.56
N ASP A 86 44.16 -32.33 24.30
CA ASP A 86 43.94 -33.74 24.58
C ASP A 86 42.85 -34.32 23.70
N ALA A 87 43.09 -35.55 23.22
CA ALA A 87 42.08 -36.39 22.61
C ALA A 87 42.01 -37.72 23.36
N TYR A 88 40.81 -38.26 23.51
CA TYR A 88 40.57 -39.45 24.31
C TYR A 88 41.25 -40.69 23.72
N SER A 89 41.94 -41.45 24.57
CA SER A 89 42.47 -42.76 24.23
C SER A 89 42.35 -43.74 25.40
N THR A 90 41.85 -44.94 25.11
CA THR A 90 41.60 -45.98 26.11
C THR A 90 42.90 -46.40 26.80
N ASN A 91 42.88 -46.47 28.13
CA ASN A 91 44.06 -46.78 28.97
C ASN A 91 45.26 -45.84 28.82
N ALA A 92 45.13 -44.72 28.10
CA ALA A 92 46.21 -43.76 27.93
C ALA A 92 46.36 -42.83 29.14
N THR A 93 47.53 -42.20 29.23
CA THR A 93 47.84 -41.12 30.16
C THR A 93 48.24 -39.88 29.37
N SER A 94 47.68 -38.72 29.71
CA SER A 94 48.14 -37.42 29.20
C SER A 94 48.61 -36.51 30.31
N PHE A 95 49.52 -35.61 29.97
CA PHE A 95 50.17 -34.67 30.87
C PHE A 95 49.92 -33.25 30.36
N VAL A 96 49.08 -32.51 31.08
CA VAL A 96 48.80 -31.09 30.82
C VAL A 96 49.88 -30.26 31.51
N ILE A 97 50.56 -29.44 30.72
CA ILE A 97 51.68 -28.58 31.17
C ILE A 97 51.34 -27.08 31.13
N GLY A 98 50.24 -26.72 30.45
CA GLY A 98 49.71 -25.36 30.38
C GLY A 98 48.19 -25.40 30.32
N MET A 99 47.53 -24.36 30.83
CA MET A 99 46.08 -24.25 30.79
C MET A 99 45.67 -22.78 30.72
N ALA A 100 44.91 -22.43 29.69
CA ALA A 100 44.19 -21.17 29.62
C ALA A 100 42.77 -21.37 30.15
N ASN A 101 42.17 -20.31 30.67
CA ASN A 101 40.79 -20.31 31.15
C ASN A 101 40.06 -19.07 30.60
N GLU A 102 38.77 -19.24 30.35
CA GLU A 102 37.84 -18.17 29.98
C GLU A 102 36.60 -18.30 30.86
N ALA A 103 36.19 -17.20 31.50
CA ALA A 103 35.04 -17.21 32.40
C ALA A 103 33.74 -17.36 31.60
N ILE A 104 32.93 -18.36 31.97
CA ILE A 104 31.57 -18.51 31.47
C ILE A 104 30.71 -17.53 32.25
N VAL A 105 30.50 -16.37 31.66
CA VAL A 105 29.62 -15.35 32.23
C VAL A 105 28.18 -15.73 31.91
N CYS A 106 27.52 -16.41 32.86
CA CYS A 106 26.07 -16.56 32.87
C CYS A 106 25.41 -15.23 33.25
N SER A 107 25.68 -14.16 32.51
CA SER A 107 25.03 -12.87 32.72
C SER A 107 23.61 -12.96 32.18
N SER A 108 22.64 -13.13 33.08
CA SER A 108 21.24 -12.82 32.84
C SER A 108 20.99 -11.32 32.73
N ASP A 109 22.00 -10.48 32.94
CA ASP A 109 21.88 -9.05 33.11
C ASP A 109 22.36 -8.38 31.82
N LEU A 110 21.52 -8.48 30.79
CA LEU A 110 21.72 -7.76 29.54
C LEU A 110 21.05 -6.40 29.65
N GLU A 111 21.85 -5.34 29.55
CA GLU A 111 21.37 -3.97 29.52
C GLU A 111 20.80 -3.61 28.14
N GLY A 112 19.65 -2.94 28.13
CA GLY A 112 19.02 -2.45 26.91
C GLY A 112 17.60 -1.98 27.15
N CYS A 113 16.93 -1.48 26.11
CA CYS A 113 15.56 -1.01 26.26
C CYS A 113 14.64 -2.21 26.52
N THR A 114 13.98 -2.22 27.68
CA THR A 114 13.07 -3.30 28.09
C THR A 114 11.62 -3.05 27.68
N ASP A 115 11.30 -1.85 27.19
CA ASP A 115 9.95 -1.45 26.77
C ASP A 115 9.72 -1.74 25.28
N SER A 116 8.74 -2.59 24.98
CA SER A 116 8.38 -2.98 23.61
C SER A 116 7.80 -1.85 22.77
N ASP A 117 7.32 -0.77 23.38
CA ASP A 117 6.72 0.37 22.69
C ASP A 117 7.77 1.30 22.07
N TYR A 118 9.07 1.04 22.29
CA TYR A 118 10.18 1.81 21.75
C TYR A 118 10.90 1.07 20.61
N VAL A 119 11.49 1.83 19.68
CA VAL A 119 12.24 1.30 18.53
C VAL A 119 13.48 0.53 19.00
N GLU A 120 14.13 1.00 20.06
CA GLU A 120 15.35 0.41 20.61
C GLU A 120 15.11 -0.86 21.45
N TYR A 121 13.87 -1.34 21.53
CA TYR A 121 13.50 -2.53 22.32
C TYR A 121 14.41 -3.73 22.03
N ASN A 122 15.00 -4.28 23.10
CA ASN A 122 15.79 -5.49 23.07
C ASN A 122 15.10 -6.56 23.91
N SER A 123 14.54 -7.58 23.25
CA SER A 123 13.85 -8.70 23.93
C SER A 123 14.74 -9.54 24.85
N GLN A 124 16.06 -9.45 24.70
CA GLN A 124 17.03 -10.15 25.56
C GLN A 124 17.44 -9.28 26.75
N ALA A 125 17.13 -7.98 26.75
CA ALA A 125 17.48 -7.09 27.84
C ALA A 125 16.61 -7.39 29.06
N THR A 126 17.25 -7.48 30.22
CA THR A 126 16.62 -7.71 31.52
C THR A 126 16.74 -6.50 32.43
N ILE A 127 17.61 -5.53 32.07
CA ILE A 127 17.83 -4.30 32.81
C ILE A 127 17.69 -3.12 31.84
N ASP A 128 16.79 -2.19 32.17
CA ASP A 128 16.68 -0.93 31.43
C ASP A 128 17.86 -0.01 31.74
N ASN A 129 18.61 0.35 30.69
CA ASN A 129 19.72 1.30 30.78
C ASN A 129 19.35 2.71 30.27
N GLY A 130 18.06 2.98 30.06
CA GLY A 130 17.57 4.27 29.56
C GLY A 130 17.79 4.47 28.07
N SER A 131 18.04 3.39 27.31
CA SER A 131 18.16 3.44 25.85
C SER A 131 16.82 3.57 25.11
N CYS A 132 15.68 3.42 25.79
CA CYS A 132 14.36 3.69 25.24
C CYS A 132 14.17 5.19 24.96
N THR A 133 14.48 5.61 23.72
CA THR A 133 14.46 7.04 23.36
C THR A 133 13.42 7.36 22.29
N THR A 134 13.18 6.44 21.36
CA THR A 134 12.26 6.65 20.25
C THR A 134 10.99 5.84 20.45
N LEU A 135 9.90 6.50 20.85
CA LEU A 135 8.58 5.86 20.93
C LEU A 135 8.13 5.43 19.53
N LYS A 136 7.62 4.21 19.40
CA LYS A 136 7.02 3.72 18.16
C LYS A 136 5.73 4.48 17.88
N VAL A 137 5.70 5.18 16.77
CA VAL A 137 4.49 5.76 16.20
C VAL A 137 4.10 4.89 15.02
N GLN A 138 3.00 4.17 15.19
CA GLN A 138 2.47 3.24 14.21
C GLN A 138 1.74 3.98 13.09
N GLY A 139 1.93 3.53 11.86
CA GLY A 139 1.18 3.98 10.69
C GLY A 139 1.92 3.71 9.39
N CYS A 140 1.31 4.07 8.27
CA CYS A 140 1.95 3.87 6.98
C CYS A 140 3.14 4.83 6.82
N THR A 141 4.34 4.27 6.69
CA THR A 141 5.59 5.04 6.56
C THR A 141 5.97 5.34 5.11
N ASN A 142 5.21 4.84 4.14
CA ASN A 142 5.50 4.98 2.72
C ASN A 142 4.61 6.04 2.06
N ALA A 143 5.22 7.12 1.59
CA ALA A 143 4.53 8.25 0.93
C ALA A 143 3.85 7.90 -0.41
N ALA A 144 4.10 6.72 -0.98
CA ALA A 144 3.43 6.26 -2.19
C ALA A 144 2.00 5.72 -1.94
N TYR A 145 1.52 5.71 -0.69
CA TYR A 145 0.21 5.19 -0.31
C TYR A 145 -0.68 6.30 0.25
N LEU A 146 -2.00 6.19 0.05
CA LEU A 146 -2.97 7.19 0.54
C LEU A 146 -2.98 7.30 2.07
N GLU A 147 -2.74 6.20 2.77
CA GLU A 147 -2.74 6.15 4.23
C GLU A 147 -1.44 6.68 4.87
N TYR A 148 -0.52 7.23 4.07
CA TYR A 148 0.76 7.73 4.55
C TYR A 148 0.61 8.69 5.73
N ASN A 149 1.31 8.38 6.82
CA ASN A 149 1.38 9.20 8.01
C ASN A 149 2.82 9.70 8.23
N SER A 150 3.04 11.00 8.04
CA SER A 150 4.36 11.61 8.18
C SER A 150 4.94 11.57 9.60
N ASN A 151 4.10 11.27 10.61
CA ASN A 151 4.56 11.12 12.00
C ASN A 151 4.88 9.66 12.35
N ALA A 152 4.50 8.69 11.50
CA ALA A 152 4.78 7.28 11.75
C ALA A 152 6.28 6.98 11.55
N ASN A 153 6.85 6.21 12.47
CA ASN A 153 8.22 5.71 12.38
C ASN A 153 8.28 4.18 12.34
N THR A 154 7.14 3.51 12.53
CA THR A 154 7.01 2.06 12.52
C THR A 154 5.83 1.70 11.63
N ASN A 155 6.07 0.87 10.61
CA ASN A 155 5.02 0.42 9.71
C ASN A 155 4.15 -0.62 10.40
N ASP A 156 2.86 -0.35 10.53
CA ASP A 156 1.87 -1.25 11.13
C ASP A 156 1.07 -2.05 10.08
N GLY A 157 1.40 -1.90 8.79
CA GLY A 157 0.69 -2.54 7.70
C GLY A 157 -0.55 -1.78 7.24
N SER A 158 -0.77 -0.54 7.70
CA SER A 158 -1.86 0.32 7.21
C SER A 158 -1.66 0.86 5.80
N CYS A 159 -0.48 0.68 5.17
CA CYS A 159 -0.28 0.99 3.76
C CYS A 159 -1.06 0.01 2.87
N VAL A 160 -2.26 0.38 2.43
CA VAL A 160 -3.15 -0.50 1.66
C VAL A 160 -3.32 0.02 0.24
N THR A 161 -3.58 1.31 0.08
CA THR A 161 -3.98 1.88 -1.20
C THR A 161 -2.81 2.61 -1.84
N LEU A 162 -2.18 2.00 -2.84
CA LEU A 162 -1.14 2.65 -3.64
C LEU A 162 -1.74 3.84 -4.39
N ILE A 163 -1.05 4.98 -4.38
CA ILE A 163 -1.44 6.16 -5.16
C ILE A 163 -1.28 5.84 -6.65
N PHE A 164 -2.36 6.02 -7.40
CA PHE A 164 -2.36 5.98 -8.85
C PHE A 164 -2.92 7.30 -9.36
N GLU A 165 -2.06 8.07 -10.00
CA GLU A 165 -2.35 9.42 -10.46
C GLU A 165 -2.99 9.41 -11.85
N GLY A 166 -4.05 10.19 -12.04
CA GLY A 166 -4.73 10.36 -13.32
C GLY A 166 -6.04 11.13 -13.14
N CYS A 167 -6.75 11.38 -14.24
CA CYS A 167 -8.04 12.06 -14.15
C CYS A 167 -9.06 11.14 -13.46
N THR A 168 -9.63 11.61 -12.35
CA THR A 168 -10.61 10.84 -11.56
C THR A 168 -12.07 11.17 -11.91
N ASP A 169 -12.30 12.12 -12.83
CA ASP A 169 -13.64 12.59 -13.21
C ASP A 169 -14.08 11.93 -14.53
N GLU A 170 -15.15 11.13 -14.46
CA GLU A 170 -15.75 10.41 -15.59
C GLU A 170 -16.29 11.36 -16.68
N ALA A 171 -16.52 12.63 -16.37
CA ALA A 171 -16.99 13.62 -17.34
C ALA A 171 -15.91 14.09 -18.32
N TYR A 172 -14.66 13.62 -18.20
CA TYR A 172 -13.54 14.06 -19.03
C TYR A 172 -12.98 12.93 -19.90
N THR A 173 -12.45 13.24 -21.08
CA THR A 173 -11.93 12.22 -22.01
C THR A 173 -10.66 11.53 -21.50
N GLU A 174 -9.93 12.19 -20.61
CA GLU A 174 -8.71 11.63 -19.98
C GLU A 174 -9.01 10.76 -18.75
N PHE A 175 -10.29 10.52 -18.42
CA PHE A 175 -10.69 9.72 -17.27
C PHE A 175 -9.94 8.38 -17.20
N ASN A 176 -9.37 8.11 -16.04
CA ASN A 176 -8.66 6.88 -15.75
C ASN A 176 -9.36 6.14 -14.60
N PRO A 177 -10.01 4.99 -14.85
CA PRO A 177 -10.76 4.27 -13.82
C PRO A 177 -9.87 3.68 -12.71
N ASP A 178 -8.58 3.55 -12.95
CA ASP A 178 -7.62 3.07 -11.96
C ASP A 178 -7.08 4.21 -11.08
N ALA A 179 -7.28 5.48 -11.47
CA ALA A 179 -6.79 6.63 -10.74
C ALA A 179 -7.57 6.88 -9.45
N ASN A 180 -6.84 7.12 -8.36
CA ASN A 180 -7.41 7.43 -7.05
C ASN A 180 -6.95 8.80 -6.52
N VAL A 181 -6.06 9.48 -7.25
CA VAL A 181 -5.63 10.85 -6.98
C VAL A 181 -5.65 11.62 -8.29
N ASP A 182 -6.41 12.71 -8.32
CA ASP A 182 -6.40 13.63 -9.46
C ASP A 182 -5.06 14.36 -9.54
N ASN A 183 -4.41 14.26 -10.70
CA ASN A 183 -3.16 14.97 -11.00
C ASN A 183 -3.38 16.18 -11.92
N GLY A 184 -4.62 16.58 -12.16
CA GLY A 184 -4.98 17.69 -13.04
C GLY A 184 -4.88 17.34 -14.52
N SER A 185 -4.94 16.06 -14.87
CA SER A 185 -4.98 15.61 -16.27
C SER A 185 -6.38 15.66 -16.89
N CYS A 186 -7.43 15.96 -16.12
CA CYS A 186 -8.77 16.23 -16.64
C CYS A 186 -8.79 17.57 -17.39
N LEU A 187 -8.63 17.53 -18.73
CA LEU A 187 -8.50 18.75 -19.54
C LEU A 187 -9.69 18.95 -20.47
N THR A 188 -10.19 17.86 -21.06
CA THR A 188 -11.20 17.92 -22.12
C THR A 188 -12.53 17.38 -21.60
N LEU A 189 -13.50 18.25 -21.36
CA LEU A 189 -14.85 17.85 -20.97
C LEU A 189 -15.51 17.05 -22.10
N ILE A 190 -16.19 15.95 -21.77
CA ILE A 190 -17.02 15.19 -22.69
C ILE A 190 -18.26 16.02 -23.01
N VAL A 191 -18.37 16.41 -24.27
CA VAL A 191 -19.54 17.06 -24.85
C VAL A 191 -19.98 16.19 -26.01
N GLU A 192 -21.13 15.56 -25.86
CA GLU A 192 -21.73 14.70 -26.88
C GLU A 192 -22.37 15.54 -27.99
N GLY A 193 -22.14 15.15 -29.24
CA GLY A 193 -22.76 15.76 -30.42
C GLY A 193 -22.03 15.38 -31.70
N CYS A 194 -22.51 15.85 -32.85
CA CYS A 194 -21.86 15.53 -34.12
C CYS A 194 -20.50 16.24 -34.26
N THR A 195 -19.42 15.47 -34.40
CA THR A 195 -18.05 16.00 -34.55
C THR A 195 -17.59 16.16 -36.01
N ASP A 196 -18.38 15.67 -36.97
CA ASP A 196 -18.07 15.80 -38.39
C ASP A 196 -18.42 17.20 -38.91
N ALA A 197 -17.39 18.01 -39.20
CA ALA A 197 -17.51 19.36 -39.72
C ALA A 197 -18.26 19.47 -41.07
N LEU A 198 -18.48 18.36 -41.78
CA LEU A 198 -19.26 18.32 -43.01
C LEU A 198 -20.74 17.95 -42.80
N SER A 199 -21.14 17.59 -41.60
CA SER A 199 -22.54 17.27 -41.25
C SER A 199 -23.36 18.53 -40.96
N SER A 200 -24.67 18.49 -41.21
CA SER A 200 -25.54 19.67 -41.08
C SER A 200 -25.87 20.03 -39.63
N ASN A 201 -25.70 19.10 -38.69
CA ASN A 201 -25.88 19.28 -37.25
C ASN A 201 -24.54 19.24 -36.49
N TYR A 202 -23.43 19.55 -37.17
CA TYR A 202 -22.11 19.67 -36.53
C TYR A 202 -22.17 20.58 -35.30
N ASN A 203 -21.59 20.13 -34.20
CA ASN A 203 -21.42 20.87 -32.96
C ASN A 203 -19.92 21.11 -32.71
N GLU A 204 -19.49 22.37 -32.74
CA GLU A 204 -18.07 22.71 -32.53
C GLU A 204 -17.58 22.51 -31.10
N GLU A 205 -18.50 22.45 -30.12
CA GLU A 205 -18.18 22.16 -28.73
C GLU A 205 -18.14 20.65 -28.48
N ALA A 206 -18.62 19.81 -29.40
CA ALA A 206 -18.63 18.36 -29.24
C ALA A 206 -17.20 17.79 -29.27
N THR A 207 -16.87 17.02 -28.23
CA THR A 207 -15.58 16.36 -28.07
C THR A 207 -15.67 14.85 -28.35
N ILE A 208 -16.89 14.30 -28.36
CA ILE A 208 -17.18 12.91 -28.73
C ILE A 208 -18.38 12.85 -29.68
N ASP A 209 -18.27 12.03 -30.73
CA ASP A 209 -19.38 11.77 -31.65
C ASP A 209 -20.43 10.88 -30.98
N ASP A 210 -21.64 11.38 -30.85
CA ASP A 210 -22.80 10.65 -30.33
C ASP A 210 -23.56 9.87 -31.42
N GLY A 211 -23.08 9.94 -32.67
CA GLY A 211 -23.72 9.30 -33.82
C GLY A 211 -24.96 10.05 -34.32
N SER A 212 -25.20 11.27 -33.83
CA SER A 212 -26.31 12.12 -34.30
C SER A 212 -26.04 12.74 -35.67
N CYS A 213 -24.83 12.62 -36.22
CA CYS A 213 -24.44 13.25 -37.48
C CYS A 213 -25.40 12.95 -38.63
N ILE A 214 -25.94 14.01 -39.24
CA ILE A 214 -26.79 13.95 -40.43
C ILE A 214 -26.12 14.69 -41.59
N SER A 215 -26.10 14.05 -42.76
CA SER A 215 -25.62 14.68 -43.99
C SER A 215 -26.57 15.78 -44.44
N TRP A 216 -26.06 16.73 -45.23
CA TRP A 216 -26.87 17.78 -45.86
C TRP A 216 -28.02 17.22 -46.72
N GLU A 217 -27.84 16.05 -47.35
CA GLU A 217 -28.91 15.36 -48.10
C GLU A 217 -30.01 14.83 -47.16
N GLN A 218 -29.63 14.20 -46.05
CA GLN A 218 -30.58 13.72 -45.05
C GLN A 218 -31.33 14.87 -44.38
N ALA A 219 -30.64 15.97 -44.07
CA ALA A 219 -31.24 17.18 -43.52
C ALA A 219 -32.27 17.80 -44.48
N TYR A 220 -31.93 17.84 -45.77
CA TYR A 220 -32.83 18.30 -46.82
C TYR A 220 -34.08 17.42 -46.90
N ILE A 221 -33.93 16.10 -46.91
CA ILE A 221 -35.03 15.13 -46.90
C ILE A 221 -35.90 15.29 -45.65
N THR A 222 -35.33 15.44 -44.46
CA THR A 222 -36.11 15.66 -43.23
C THR A 222 -36.91 16.96 -43.27
N CYS A 223 -36.34 18.04 -43.82
CA CYS A 223 -37.04 19.33 -43.92
C CYS A 223 -38.10 19.36 -45.02
N THR A 224 -37.91 18.65 -46.14
CA THR A 224 -38.77 18.76 -47.33
C THR A 224 -39.72 17.58 -47.55
N GLU A 225 -39.37 16.36 -47.12
CA GLU A 225 -40.15 15.15 -47.41
C GLU A 225 -40.87 14.57 -46.17
N LEU A 226 -40.31 14.76 -44.97
CA LEU A 226 -40.99 14.40 -43.71
C LEU A 226 -41.75 15.56 -43.07
N GLY A 227 -41.59 16.76 -43.64
CA GLY A 227 -42.02 18.01 -43.01
C GLY A 227 -41.16 18.27 -41.79
N GLY A 228 -40.34 19.32 -41.82
CA GLY A 228 -39.98 20.02 -40.59
C GLY A 228 -41.22 20.66 -39.99
N ASP A 229 -42.22 19.84 -39.65
CA ASP A 229 -43.42 20.24 -38.94
C ASP A 229 -42.96 20.51 -37.50
N ASP A 230 -42.66 21.77 -37.24
CA ASP A 230 -42.57 22.33 -35.89
C ASP A 230 -43.92 22.25 -35.13
N GLY A 231 -44.91 21.57 -35.71
CA GLY A 231 -46.28 21.48 -35.23
C GLY A 231 -47.05 22.77 -35.50
N ILE A 232 -46.46 23.73 -36.23
CA ILE A 232 -47.08 25.01 -36.55
C ILE A 232 -47.62 24.92 -37.97
N THR A 233 -48.90 24.60 -38.05
CA THR A 233 -49.65 24.67 -39.29
C THR A 233 -49.83 26.13 -39.71
N GLN A 234 -50.18 26.37 -40.98
CA GLN A 234 -50.63 27.71 -41.40
C GLN A 234 -51.80 28.21 -40.53
N ALA A 235 -52.62 27.32 -39.96
CA ALA A 235 -53.67 27.70 -39.02
C ALA A 235 -53.13 28.19 -37.66
N ASP A 236 -51.97 27.69 -37.22
CA ASP A 236 -51.29 28.18 -36.01
C ASP A 236 -50.64 29.55 -36.25
N VAL A 237 -50.05 29.77 -37.44
CA VAL A 237 -49.56 31.08 -37.87
C VAL A 237 -50.70 32.09 -37.98
N ASP A 238 -51.82 31.70 -38.58
CA ASP A 238 -53.01 32.54 -38.73
C ASP A 238 -53.67 32.83 -37.37
N ALA A 239 -53.68 31.87 -36.44
CA ALA A 239 -54.16 32.07 -35.07
C ALA A 239 -53.27 33.02 -34.25
N GLN A 240 -51.94 32.96 -34.44
CA GLN A 240 -51.00 33.87 -33.80
C GLN A 240 -51.07 35.28 -34.43
N ALA A 241 -51.28 35.35 -35.75
CA ALA A 241 -51.51 36.59 -36.47
C ALA A 241 -52.79 37.29 -35.97
N ASP A 242 -53.86 36.54 -35.70
CA ASP A 242 -55.11 37.06 -35.13
C ASP A 242 -54.92 37.62 -33.70
N PHE A 243 -54.03 37.03 -32.89
CA PHE A 243 -53.68 37.59 -31.57
C PHE A 243 -52.87 38.89 -31.69
N SER A 244 -51.92 38.96 -32.65
CA SER A 244 -51.12 40.17 -32.88
C SER A 244 -51.93 41.32 -33.49
N TYR A 245 -52.90 41.01 -34.35
CA TYR A 245 -53.82 41.98 -34.92
C TYR A 245 -54.84 42.47 -33.87
N SER A 246 -55.41 41.57 -33.06
CA SER A 246 -56.38 41.98 -32.02
C SER A 246 -55.73 42.76 -30.88
N GLU A 247 -54.53 42.41 -30.44
CA GLU A 247 -53.78 43.22 -29.46
C GLU A 247 -53.26 44.52 -30.08
N GLY A 248 -52.79 44.53 -31.34
CA GLY A 248 -52.38 45.75 -32.05
C GLY A 248 -53.53 46.74 -32.28
N PHE A 249 -54.75 46.24 -32.51
CA PHE A 249 -55.98 47.03 -32.62
C PHE A 249 -56.46 47.52 -31.24
N ALA A 250 -56.37 46.69 -30.20
CA ALA A 250 -56.74 47.05 -28.83
C ALA A 250 -55.73 48.02 -28.16
N ALA A 251 -54.45 47.93 -28.52
CA ALA A 251 -53.37 48.80 -28.04
C ALA A 251 -53.15 50.04 -28.94
N GLY A 252 -53.87 50.15 -30.06
CA GLY A 252 -53.83 51.34 -30.94
C GLY A 252 -52.52 51.55 -31.70
N ILE A 253 -51.75 50.48 -31.95
CA ILE A 253 -50.41 50.55 -32.58
C ILE A 253 -50.41 50.08 -34.04
N ALA A 254 -51.48 49.44 -34.51
CA ALA A 254 -51.71 49.27 -35.94
C ALA A 254 -52.21 50.61 -36.53
N SER A 255 -51.25 51.41 -37.02
CA SER A 255 -51.51 52.65 -37.72
C SER A 255 -52.20 52.37 -39.06
N VAL A 256 -53.52 52.54 -39.10
CA VAL A 256 -54.17 53.20 -40.23
C VAL A 256 -54.35 54.67 -39.85
N THR A 257 -53.25 55.42 -39.79
CA THR A 257 -53.33 56.88 -39.69
C THR A 257 -53.08 57.53 -41.06
N PRO A 258 -53.77 58.64 -41.36
CA PRO A 258 -54.23 58.97 -42.71
C PRO A 258 -53.31 59.87 -43.54
N ASP A 259 -51.98 59.77 -43.44
CA ASP A 259 -51.08 60.69 -44.18
C ASP A 259 -50.75 60.22 -45.62
N ASP A 260 -51.23 59.03 -46.00
CA ASP A 260 -50.98 58.40 -47.30
C ASP A 260 -52.09 58.72 -48.32
N GLY A 261 -53.15 59.42 -47.89
CA GLY A 261 -54.29 59.78 -48.73
C GLY A 261 -55.19 58.60 -49.13
N ILE A 262 -55.02 57.43 -48.51
CA ILE A 262 -55.87 56.25 -48.72
C ILE A 262 -56.98 56.27 -47.66
N THR A 263 -58.22 56.37 -48.12
CA THR A 263 -59.42 56.40 -47.29
C THR A 263 -59.99 55.00 -47.09
N GLN A 264 -60.87 54.80 -46.11
CA GLN A 264 -61.61 53.55 -45.96
C GLN A 264 -62.42 53.20 -47.22
N GLU A 265 -62.78 54.19 -48.04
CA GLU A 265 -63.43 54.01 -49.34
C GLU A 265 -62.51 53.34 -50.38
N ASP A 266 -61.20 53.56 -50.31
CA ASP A 266 -60.20 52.91 -51.17
C ASP A 266 -59.94 51.45 -50.75
N VAL A 267 -59.98 51.18 -49.44
CA VAL A 267 -59.88 49.83 -48.86
C VAL A 267 -61.13 49.01 -49.20
N ASP A 268 -62.31 49.63 -49.11
CA ASP A 268 -63.58 48.98 -49.40
C ASP A 268 -63.78 48.78 -50.93
N ALA A 269 -63.25 49.67 -51.79
CA ALA A 269 -63.29 49.52 -53.24
C ALA A 269 -62.37 48.41 -53.78
N GLN A 270 -61.29 48.07 -53.07
CA GLN A 270 -60.39 46.98 -53.46
C GLN A 270 -60.87 45.62 -52.94
N ALA A 271 -61.62 45.60 -51.83
CA ALA A 271 -62.37 44.43 -51.38
C ALA A 271 -63.43 44.00 -52.41
N ASP A 272 -64.05 44.96 -53.11
CA ASP A 272 -65.11 44.71 -54.10
C ASP A 272 -64.61 44.14 -55.45
N LEU A 273 -63.30 44.14 -55.71
CA LEU A 273 -62.71 43.45 -56.87
C LEU A 273 -62.42 41.96 -56.60
N SER A 274 -62.49 41.50 -55.35
CA SER A 274 -62.37 40.08 -54.98
C SER A 274 -63.71 39.37 -54.76
N TYR A 275 -64.82 40.10 -54.71
CA TYR A 275 -66.17 39.54 -54.54
C TYR A 275 -67.15 39.85 -55.69
N SER A 276 -66.65 40.33 -56.83
CA SER A 276 -67.43 40.35 -58.08
C SER A 276 -67.64 38.97 -58.72
N GLU A 277 -67.16 37.87 -58.10
CA GLU A 277 -67.57 36.50 -58.44
C GLU A 277 -68.66 35.93 -57.52
N GLY A 278 -69.14 36.69 -56.51
CA GLY A 278 -70.23 36.29 -55.60
C GLY A 278 -71.62 36.77 -56.01
N PHE A 279 -71.86 37.07 -57.29
CA PHE A 279 -73.11 37.61 -57.84
C PHE A 279 -74.29 36.59 -57.87
N ALA A 280 -74.48 35.72 -56.86
CA ALA A 280 -75.46 34.62 -56.96
C ALA A 280 -76.50 34.46 -55.84
N ALA A 281 -76.40 35.17 -54.71
CA ALA A 281 -77.29 34.89 -53.56
C ALA A 281 -78.15 36.06 -53.08
N GLY A 282 -78.28 37.10 -53.89
CA GLY A 282 -79.03 38.35 -53.66
C GLY A 282 -79.99 38.38 -52.46
N VAL A 283 -79.51 38.81 -51.31
CA VAL A 283 -80.33 39.48 -50.28
C VAL A 283 -79.40 40.36 -49.43
N ALA A 284 -79.35 41.65 -49.77
CA ALA A 284 -78.98 42.68 -48.81
C ALA A 284 -80.25 43.09 -48.04
N SER A 285 -80.12 43.18 -46.72
CA SER A 285 -80.81 44.19 -45.89
C SER A 285 -79.81 44.75 -44.89
#